data_AF-A0A2V6TYG4-F1
#
_entry.id   AF-A0A2V6TYG4-F1
#
_cell.length_a   1.000
_cell.length_b   1.000
_cell.length_c   1.000
_cell.angle_alpha   90.00
_cell.angle_beta   90.00
_cell.angle_gamma   90.00
#
_symmetry.space_group_name_H-M   'P 1'
#
loop_
_entity.id
_entity.type
_entity.pdbx_description
1 polymer ?
#
loop_
_entity_poly.entity_id
_entity_poly.type
_entity_poly.pdbx_seq_one_letter_code
_entity_poly.pdbx_strand_id
1 'polypeptide(L)'
;MRRLNARLNAASDSYPTSSAMAGLPSLHSTMHLYPINGAAHRVAKGDTAWSFRDANFAEVIVGVDPDPANNSGLIKWARDYWSALHPLSAGGGYVNMMMDEGEDTVKAAYRDNYPRLAAIKKAVDPGNLFRINQNIKPA
;
A
#
# COMPACT_ATOMS: atom_id res chain seq x y z
N MET A 1 26.85 1.54 -9.90
CA MET A 1 25.45 1.10 -9.73
C MET A 1 25.11 1.06 -8.24
N ARG A 2 24.41 2.07 -7.71
CA ARG A 2 23.99 2.09 -6.30
C ARG A 2 22.57 1.53 -6.20
N ARG A 3 22.43 0.31 -5.68
CA ARG A 3 21.16 -0.29 -5.28
C ARG A 3 20.80 0.24 -3.89
N LEU A 4 19.74 1.02 -3.78
CA LEU A 4 19.14 1.38 -2.49
C LEU A 4 18.06 0.33 -2.18
N ASN A 5 18.49 -0.83 -1.67
CA ASN A 5 17.57 -1.78 -1.04
C ASN A 5 17.29 -1.23 0.37
N ALA A 6 16.03 -0.95 0.68
CA ALA A 6 15.61 -0.69 2.05
C ALA A 6 16.03 -1.88 2.92
N ARG A 7 17.11 -1.69 3.68
CA ARG A 7 17.54 -2.58 4.74
C ARG A 7 16.61 -2.34 5.91
N LEU A 8 15.60 -3.18 6.07
CA LEU A 8 15.12 -3.50 7.41
C LEU A 8 16.15 -4.46 8.03
N ASN A 9 17.35 -3.91 8.32
CA ASN A 9 18.32 -4.58 9.16
C ASN A 9 17.91 -4.31 10.61
N ALA A 10 17.92 -5.36 11.43
CA ALA A 10 17.82 -5.25 12.87
C ALA A 10 18.77 -4.14 13.38
N ALA A 11 18.18 -3.04 13.84
CA ALA A 11 18.84 -1.97 14.57
C ALA A 11 17.81 -1.44 15.57
N SER A 12 17.90 -1.94 16.79
CA SER A 12 16.97 -1.68 17.89
C SER A 12 16.99 -0.24 18.41
N ASP A 13 17.91 0.63 17.99
CA ASP A 13 18.23 1.82 18.82
C ASP A 13 18.35 3.18 18.10
N SER A 14 17.85 3.37 16.87
CA SER A 14 17.94 4.72 16.27
C SER A 14 16.93 5.12 15.19
N TYR A 15 15.81 4.41 15.06
CA TYR A 15 14.67 4.94 14.29
C TYR A 15 13.77 5.74 15.25
N PRO A 16 12.97 6.72 14.78
CA PRO A 16 11.88 7.26 15.59
C PRO A 16 10.82 6.16 15.80
N THR A 17 11.13 5.16 16.61
CA THR A 17 10.29 3.99 16.90
C THR A 17 9.29 4.24 18.01
N SER A 18 9.23 5.44 18.59
CA SER A 18 8.55 5.63 19.89
C SER A 18 7.21 6.36 19.85
N SER A 19 6.69 6.82 18.70
CA SER A 19 5.36 7.49 18.69
C SER A 19 4.31 6.85 17.79
N ALA A 20 4.67 6.25 16.64
CA ALA A 20 3.67 5.64 15.75
C ALA A 20 3.21 4.25 16.24
N MET A 21 4.12 3.46 16.80
CA MET A 21 3.80 2.19 17.47
C MET A 21 3.33 2.38 18.92
N ALA A 22 3.64 3.52 19.54
CA ALA A 22 3.17 3.85 20.88
C ALA A 22 1.73 4.39 20.82
N GLY A 23 0.85 3.86 21.66
CA GLY A 23 -0.56 4.28 21.67
C GLY A 23 -1.45 3.45 20.75
N LEU A 24 -1.33 2.12 20.82
CA LEU A 24 -2.33 1.23 20.23
C LEU A 24 -3.73 1.68 20.70
N PRO A 25 -4.66 1.96 19.76
CA PRO A 25 -5.97 2.48 20.12
C PRO A 25 -6.85 1.40 20.78
N SER A 26 -6.55 0.12 20.55
CA SER A 26 -7.10 -1.01 21.32
C SER A 26 -6.16 -2.22 21.25
N LEU A 27 -6.38 -3.21 22.13
CA LEU A 27 -5.67 -4.50 22.11
C LEU A 27 -6.00 -5.39 20.89
N HIS A 28 -7.04 -5.04 20.13
CA HIS A 28 -7.40 -5.72 18.87
C HIS A 28 -6.71 -5.11 17.64
N SER A 29 -6.08 -3.94 17.81
CA SER A 29 -5.37 -3.25 16.72
C SER A 29 -3.94 -3.79 16.57
N THR A 30 -3.45 -3.83 15.34
CA THR A 30 -2.14 -4.43 15.04
C THR A 30 -1.56 -3.94 13.71
N MET A 31 -0.31 -4.35 13.43
CA MET A 31 0.36 -4.25 12.15
C MET A 31 0.81 -5.65 11.71
N HIS A 32 0.54 -5.99 10.45
CA HIS A 32 1.02 -7.22 9.83
C HIS A 32 2.09 -6.90 8.79
N LEU A 33 3.17 -7.67 8.80
CA LEU A 33 4.24 -7.57 7.81
C LEU A 33 4.42 -8.91 7.11
N TYR A 34 4.05 -8.98 5.83
CA TYR A 34 4.09 -10.19 5.03
C TYR A 34 5.29 -10.20 4.08
N PRO A 35 6.11 -11.26 4.03
CA PRO A 35 7.11 -11.41 2.97
C PRO A 35 6.41 -11.65 1.63
N ILE A 36 6.74 -10.84 0.63
CA ILE A 36 6.17 -10.91 -0.73
C ILE A 36 7.24 -11.10 -1.81
N ASN A 37 8.43 -11.54 -1.39
CA ASN A 37 9.59 -11.76 -2.25
C ASN A 37 9.71 -13.22 -2.76
N GLY A 38 10.89 -13.57 -3.28
CA GLY A 38 11.20 -14.92 -3.73
C GLY A 38 10.63 -15.19 -5.12
N ALA A 39 9.70 -16.14 -5.22
CA ALA A 39 9.13 -16.54 -6.50
C ALA A 39 8.49 -15.37 -7.27
N ALA A 40 7.89 -14.43 -6.54
CA ALA A 40 7.30 -13.22 -7.10
C ALA A 40 8.30 -12.34 -7.86
N HIS A 41 9.59 -12.34 -7.48
CA HIS A 41 10.65 -11.53 -8.10
C HIS A 41 11.12 -12.09 -9.45
N ARG A 42 10.77 -13.35 -9.79
CA ARG A 42 11.19 -13.98 -11.04
C ARG A 42 10.47 -13.46 -12.28
N VAL A 43 9.34 -12.76 -12.10
CA VAL A 43 8.51 -12.20 -13.18
C VAL A 43 8.92 -10.74 -13.41
N ALA A 44 9.01 -10.30 -14.67
CA ALA A 44 9.40 -8.93 -14.95
C ALA A 44 8.29 -7.92 -14.56
N LYS A 45 8.70 -6.68 -14.24
CA LYS A 45 7.78 -5.63 -13.75
C LYS A 45 6.61 -5.33 -14.70
N GLY A 46 6.81 -5.50 -16.01
CA GLY A 46 5.82 -5.25 -17.05
C GLY A 46 4.99 -6.46 -17.49
N ASP A 47 5.31 -7.68 -17.07
CA ASP A 47 4.66 -8.89 -17.57
C ASP A 47 3.23 -9.04 -17.03
N THR A 48 2.92 -8.40 -15.90
CA THR A 48 1.61 -8.44 -15.24
C THR A 48 1.15 -7.04 -14.85
N ALA A 49 -0.08 -6.88 -14.35
CA ALA A 49 -0.53 -5.59 -13.81
C ALA A 49 0.29 -5.13 -12.59
N TRP A 50 0.72 -6.06 -11.73
CA TRP A 50 1.47 -5.75 -10.51
C TRP A 50 2.98 -5.61 -10.76
N SER A 51 3.53 -4.44 -10.46
CA SER A 51 4.89 -4.00 -10.84
C SER A 51 5.91 -3.96 -9.68
N PHE A 52 5.50 -4.21 -8.43
CA PHE A 52 6.38 -4.19 -7.24
C PHE A 52 7.23 -5.46 -7.10
N ARG A 53 7.87 -5.89 -8.19
CA ARG A 53 8.68 -7.13 -8.28
C ARG A 53 10.01 -7.05 -7.53
N ASP A 54 10.32 -5.91 -6.94
CA ASP A 54 11.48 -5.63 -6.10
C ASP A 54 11.13 -5.42 -4.62
N ALA A 55 9.85 -5.49 -4.24
CA ALA A 55 9.42 -5.33 -2.86
C ALA A 55 9.71 -6.60 -2.03
N ASN A 56 10.17 -6.41 -0.79
CA ASN A 56 10.44 -7.53 0.12
C ASN A 56 9.24 -7.85 1.02
N PHE A 57 8.55 -6.81 1.48
CA PHE A 57 7.45 -6.92 2.42
C PHE A 57 6.25 -6.11 1.94
N ALA A 58 5.06 -6.58 2.32
CA ALA A 58 3.83 -5.82 2.30
C ALA A 58 3.37 -5.61 3.74
N GLU A 59 3.07 -4.36 4.08
CA GLU A 59 2.58 -3.98 5.40
C GLU A 59 1.07 -3.74 5.34
N VAL A 60 0.37 -4.13 6.40
CA VAL A 60 -1.04 -3.83 6.62
C VAL A 60 -1.21 -3.30 8.04
N ILE A 61 -1.77 -2.10 8.17
CA ILE A 61 -2.11 -1.50 9.46
C ILE A 61 -3.61 -1.72 9.69
N VAL A 62 -3.98 -2.28 10.84
CA VAL A 62 -5.37 -2.61 11.16
C VAL A 62 -5.76 -1.99 12.50
N GLY A 63 -6.63 -0.99 12.45
CA GLY A 63 -7.31 -0.45 13.64
C GLY A 63 -8.63 -1.19 13.87
N VAL A 64 -8.77 -1.84 15.03
CA VAL A 64 -9.99 -2.56 15.41
C VAL A 64 -10.39 -2.16 16.82
N ASP A 65 -11.67 -1.90 17.04
CA ASP A 65 -12.25 -1.77 18.37
C ASP A 65 -13.69 -2.31 18.34
N PRO A 66 -14.16 -2.99 19.40
CA PRO A 66 -15.55 -3.45 19.47
C PRO A 66 -16.56 -2.30 19.62
N ASP A 67 -16.14 -1.14 20.14
CA ASP A 67 -17.00 0.03 20.30
C ASP A 67 -16.89 0.97 19.08
N PRO A 68 -17.96 1.13 18.29
CA PRO A 68 -17.95 2.02 17.12
C PRO A 68 -17.72 3.49 17.48
N ALA A 69 -17.91 3.91 18.73
CA ALA A 69 -17.60 5.27 19.18
C ALA A 69 -16.11 5.62 19.03
N ASN A 70 -15.22 4.61 19.03
CA ASN A 70 -13.77 4.79 18.92
C ASN A 70 -13.27 4.94 17.47
N ASN A 71 -14.16 4.85 16.47
CA ASN A 71 -13.79 4.80 15.05
C ASN A 71 -12.92 5.99 14.60
N SER A 72 -13.22 7.21 15.05
CA SER A 72 -12.44 8.40 14.69
C SER A 72 -10.98 8.32 15.18
N GLY A 73 -10.77 7.76 16.37
CA GLY A 73 -9.44 7.51 16.94
C GLY A 73 -8.67 6.44 16.17
N LEU A 74 -9.34 5.34 15.80
CA LEU A 74 -8.75 4.27 14.98
C LEU A 74 -8.29 4.78 13.61
N ILE A 75 -9.15 5.53 12.91
CA ILE A 75 -8.85 6.10 11.60
C ILE A 75 -7.67 7.05 11.70
N LYS A 76 -7.65 7.92 12.72
CA LYS A 76 -6.53 8.85 12.93
C LYS A 76 -5.23 8.10 13.17
N TRP A 77 -5.23 7.14 14.09
CA TRP A 77 -4.05 6.34 14.40
C TRP A 77 -3.50 5.61 13.15
N ALA A 78 -4.36 4.95 12.38
CA ALA A 78 -3.95 4.23 11.18
C ALA A 78 -3.35 5.16 10.11
N ARG A 79 -3.94 6.35 9.91
CA ARG A 79 -3.43 7.36 8.97
C ARG A 79 -2.11 7.97 9.41
N ASP A 80 -1.96 8.26 10.70
CA ASP A 80 -0.73 8.82 11.25
C ASP A 80 0.41 7.80 11.14
N TYR A 81 0.13 6.52 11.45
CA TYR A 81 1.09 5.44 11.29
C TYR A 81 1.49 5.27 9.83
N TRP A 82 0.53 5.15 8.92
CA TRP A 82 0.79 5.08 7.48
C TRP A 82 1.64 6.27 7.00
N SER A 83 1.29 7.50 7.40
CA SER A 83 2.01 8.72 7.00
C SER A 83 3.45 8.74 7.49
N ALA A 84 3.72 8.20 8.67
CA ALA A 84 5.07 8.11 9.23
C ALA A 84 5.95 7.12 8.48
N LEU A 85 5.38 6.01 7.98
CA LEU A 85 6.14 4.96 7.29
C LEU A 85 6.16 5.10 5.76
N HIS A 86 5.17 5.77 5.17
CA HIS A 86 5.03 5.87 3.71
C HIS A 86 6.28 6.41 3.00
N PRO A 87 7.02 7.42 3.53
CA PRO A 87 8.27 7.89 2.92
C PRO A 87 9.39 6.84 2.84
N LEU A 88 9.32 5.80 3.66
CA LEU A 88 10.28 4.68 3.68
C LEU A 88 9.82 3.50 2.79
N SER A 89 8.61 3.60 2.24
CA SER A 89 7.98 2.54 1.47
C SER A 89 8.33 2.61 -0.03
N ALA A 90 7.77 1.66 -0.79
CA ALA A 90 7.92 1.61 -2.24
C ALA A 90 7.05 2.65 -3.00
N GLY A 91 6.36 3.55 -2.28
CA GLY A 91 5.66 4.72 -2.83
C GLY A 91 4.27 4.44 -3.42
N GLY A 92 3.68 3.28 -3.15
CA GLY A 92 2.33 2.94 -3.60
C GLY A 92 1.70 1.81 -2.76
N GLY A 93 0.43 1.51 -3.03
CA GLY A 93 -0.35 0.51 -2.30
C GLY A 93 -0.53 -0.80 -3.07
N TYR A 94 -0.94 -1.84 -2.35
CA TYR A 94 -1.46 -3.07 -2.97
C TYR A 94 -2.98 -2.95 -3.09
N VAL A 95 -3.52 -2.97 -4.31
CA VAL A 95 -4.92 -2.60 -4.57
C VAL A 95 -5.96 -3.41 -3.80
N ASN A 96 -5.64 -4.63 -3.38
CA ASN A 96 -6.54 -5.45 -2.54
C ASN A 96 -6.65 -4.96 -1.10
N MET A 97 -5.76 -4.08 -0.65
CA MET A 97 -5.69 -3.51 0.70
C MET A 97 -5.92 -2.00 0.71
N MET A 98 -6.23 -1.41 -0.45
CA MET A 98 -6.52 0.01 -0.59
C MET A 98 -8.01 0.29 -0.40
N MET A 99 -8.31 1.44 0.21
CA MET A 99 -9.66 1.99 0.31
C MET A 99 -9.81 3.19 -0.65
N ASP A 100 -10.73 4.12 -0.42
CA ASP A 100 -10.83 5.32 -1.26
C ASP A 100 -9.66 6.29 -0.98
N GLU A 101 -8.56 6.08 -1.69
CA GLU A 101 -7.29 6.82 -1.53
C GLU A 101 -7.01 7.78 -2.70
N GLY A 102 -7.98 7.96 -3.61
CA GLY A 102 -7.88 8.86 -4.74
C GLY A 102 -7.06 8.34 -5.94
N GLU A 103 -7.18 9.04 -7.07
CA GLU A 103 -6.64 8.61 -8.36
C GLU A 103 -5.11 8.50 -8.39
N ASP A 104 -4.41 9.41 -7.73
CA ASP A 104 -2.94 9.42 -7.74
C ASP A 104 -2.37 8.21 -7.01
N THR A 105 -3.02 7.78 -5.94
CA THR A 105 -2.63 6.56 -5.21
C THR A 105 -2.92 5.30 -6.03
N VAL A 106 -4.03 5.26 -6.77
CA VAL A 106 -4.32 4.18 -7.72
C VAL A 106 -3.27 4.13 -8.82
N LYS A 107 -2.86 5.27 -9.40
CA LYS A 107 -1.76 5.33 -10.37
C LYS A 107 -0.45 4.82 -9.77
N ALA A 108 -0.12 5.25 -8.55
CA ALA A 108 1.08 4.81 -7.85
C ALA A 108 1.09 3.28 -7.58
N ALA A 109 -0.08 2.67 -7.35
CA ALA A 109 -0.24 1.22 -7.17
C ALA A 109 0.04 0.40 -8.45
N TYR A 110 -0.03 1.01 -9.63
CA TYR A 110 0.31 0.34 -10.90
C TYR A 110 1.64 0.81 -11.51
N ARG A 111 2.16 1.98 -11.11
CA ARG A 111 3.40 2.60 -11.63
C ARG A 111 3.35 2.70 -13.16
N ASP A 112 4.46 2.35 -13.82
CA ASP A 112 4.63 2.36 -15.28
C ASP A 112 3.62 1.48 -16.04
N ASN A 113 2.89 0.59 -15.35
CA ASN A 113 1.87 -0.24 -15.97
C ASN A 113 0.50 0.45 -16.10
N TYR A 114 0.26 1.58 -15.40
CA TYR A 114 -1.02 2.27 -15.43
C TYR A 114 -1.49 2.66 -16.85
N PRO A 115 -0.65 3.24 -17.73
CA PRO A 115 -1.09 3.63 -19.08
C PRO A 115 -1.60 2.44 -19.90
N ARG A 116 -0.95 1.27 -19.79
CA ARG A 116 -1.40 0.04 -20.47
C ARG A 116 -2.78 -0.38 -19.97
N LEU A 117 -3.01 -0.33 -18.67
CA LEU A 117 -4.29 -0.70 -18.07
C LEU A 117 -5.40 0.30 -18.42
N ALA A 118 -5.10 1.60 -18.48
CA ALA A 118 -6.04 2.62 -18.92
C ALA A 118 -6.46 2.45 -20.39
N ALA A 119 -5.52 2.04 -21.26
CA ALA A 119 -5.84 1.69 -22.64
C ALA A 119 -6.73 0.44 -22.75
N ILE A 120 -6.44 -0.60 -21.95
CA ILE A 120 -7.30 -1.80 -21.85
C ILE A 120 -8.70 -1.40 -21.37
N LYS A 121 -8.79 -0.58 -20.32
CA LYS A 121 -10.06 -0.07 -19.78
C LYS A 121 -10.87 0.66 -20.86
N LYS A 122 -10.24 1.51 -21.66
CA LYS A 122 -10.90 2.18 -22.80
C LYS A 122 -11.48 1.20 -23.80
N ALA A 123 -10.78 0.10 -24.09
CA ALA A 123 -11.23 -0.90 -25.04
C ALA A 123 -12.41 -1.74 -24.51
N VAL A 124 -12.43 -2.08 -23.22
CA VAL A 124 -13.42 -3.00 -22.64
C VAL A 124 -14.56 -2.32 -21.88
N ASP A 125 -14.36 -1.10 -21.40
CA ASP A 125 -15.34 -0.31 -20.64
C ASP A 125 -15.14 1.21 -20.92
N PRO A 126 -15.37 1.65 -22.18
CA PRO A 126 -15.20 3.05 -22.57
C PRO A 126 -16.13 4.00 -21.81
N GLY A 127 -17.29 3.53 -21.36
CA GLY A 127 -18.25 4.29 -20.56
C GLY A 127 -17.90 4.37 -19.07
N ASN A 128 -16.82 3.72 -18.63
CA ASN A 128 -16.39 3.65 -17.24
C ASN A 128 -17.53 3.19 -16.29
N LEU A 129 -18.29 2.17 -16.69
CA LEU A 129 -19.39 1.60 -15.91
C LEU A 129 -18.85 0.94 -14.63
N PHE A 130 -17.74 0.21 -14.73
CA PHE A 130 -17.13 -0.49 -13.60
C PHE A 130 -16.14 0.42 -12.86
N ARG A 131 -16.63 1.23 -11.92
CA ARG A 131 -15.84 2.30 -11.28
C ARG A 131 -15.95 2.40 -9.75
N ILE A 132 -16.52 1.40 -9.09
CA ILE A 132 -16.80 1.43 -7.65
C ILE A 132 -15.53 1.13 -6.80
N ASN A 133 -14.55 0.44 -7.38
CA ASN A 133 -13.31 0.04 -6.69
C ASN A 133 -12.18 1.04 -6.97
N GLN A 134 -10.91 0.60 -6.79
CA GLN A 134 -9.70 1.31 -7.20
C GLN A 134 -9.69 1.59 -8.71
N ASN A 135 -10.40 2.64 -9.13
CA ASN A 135 -10.80 2.81 -10.51
C ASN A 135 -9.65 3.31 -11.37
N ILE A 136 -9.40 2.60 -12.47
CA ILE A 136 -8.55 3.08 -13.57
C ILE A 136 -9.47 3.81 -14.54
N LYS A 137 -9.20 5.09 -14.79
CA LYS A 137 -9.96 5.86 -15.79
C LYS A 137 -9.54 5.45 -17.20
N PRO A 138 -10.49 5.29 -18.15
CA PRO A 138 -10.16 5.13 -19.57
C PRO A 138 -9.26 6.26 -20.08
N ALA A 139 -8.25 5.92 -20.89
CA ALA A 139 -7.37 6.89 -21.57
C ALA A 139 -8.00 7.48 -22.83
#